data_AF-A0A1I7ZZ24-F1
#
_entry.id   AF-A0A1I7ZZ24-F1
#
_cell.length_a   1.000
_cell.length_b   1.000
_cell.length_c   1.000
_cell.angle_alpha   90.00
_cell.angle_beta   90.00
_cell.angle_gamma   90.00
#
_symmetry.space_group_name_H-M   'P 1'
#
loop_
_entity.id
_entity.type
_entity.pdbx_description
1 polymer ?
#
loop_
_entity_poly.entity_id
_entity_poly.type
_entity_poly.pdbx_seq_one_letter_code
_entity_poly.pdbx_strand_id
1 'polypeptide(L)'
;MDTVPIAFCEHVCDVLRKNGLSEMKKLSGKFGKCARFVCRHRACYISTVRNDAEEGVLFYKGRELNTPEEIEAFNKKLVRDVHIDLHDGMDKNVSRALVKRFPYAIFHFLLHTESTNEAWIDFVCSLKWLGQIKIGEDLDSHAASLFKQLVGRRKLSELEMEEDACKGGTLEALKVLLCQDQFEELTISTECDPWGTNIMSEILQLWAEDSKKLRGKSVVLQESCKSGVKQIKKFLLRRVKSQDINGDRAVRRLQDVLKICKKKERKFIDKEYPRCRCTFSRSSRCVYKYEEGEGDERRRIYFGFDAIGLVTHSEPIDLGLMMKKSFIVHVLFL
;
A
#
# COMPACT_ATOMS: atom_id res chain seq x y z
N MET A 1 1.57 31.94 5.75
CA MET A 1 2.23 30.83 6.47
C MET A 1 3.66 31.13 6.91
N ASP A 2 4.27 32.26 6.52
CA ASP A 2 5.66 32.56 6.92
C ASP A 2 5.83 33.00 8.38
N THR A 3 4.72 33.22 9.08
CA THR A 3 4.68 33.51 10.52
C THR A 3 4.82 32.27 11.39
N VAL A 4 4.69 31.06 10.83
CA VAL A 4 4.83 29.80 11.57
C VAL A 4 6.31 29.58 11.95
N PRO A 5 6.62 29.15 13.19
CA PRO A 5 7.98 28.83 13.60
C PRO A 5 8.61 27.76 12.71
N ILE A 6 9.91 27.91 12.42
CA ILE A 6 10.61 26.98 11.53
C ILE A 6 10.64 25.54 12.09
N ALA A 7 10.75 25.39 13.41
CA ALA A 7 10.71 24.10 14.09
C ALA A 7 9.40 23.34 13.85
N PHE A 8 8.26 24.04 13.71
CA PHE A 8 7.00 23.41 13.34
C PHE A 8 7.05 22.92 11.89
N CYS A 9 7.57 23.73 10.96
CA CYS A 9 7.74 23.31 9.56
C CYS A 9 8.64 22.08 9.43
N GLU A 10 9.75 22.06 10.17
CA GLU A 10 10.67 20.91 10.25
C GLU A 10 9.95 19.68 10.80
N HIS A 11 9.28 19.80 11.95
CA HIS A 11 8.55 18.69 12.55
C HIS A 11 7.46 18.12 11.63
N VAL A 12 6.72 18.97 10.90
CA VAL A 12 5.73 18.50 9.91
C VAL A 12 6.43 17.74 8.78
N CYS A 13 7.55 18.24 8.25
CA CYS A 13 8.33 17.52 7.24
C CYS A 13 8.89 16.19 7.75
N ASP A 14 9.19 16.11 9.04
CA ASP A 14 9.75 14.93 9.69
C ASP A 14 8.75 13.78 9.81
N VAL A 15 7.48 14.11 10.02
CA VAL A 15 6.39 13.14 10.18
C VAL A 15 5.79 12.72 8.82
N LEU A 16 5.94 13.56 7.80
CA LEU A 16 5.34 13.28 6.50
C LEU A 16 6.06 12.18 5.71
N ARG A 17 5.25 11.31 5.12
CA ARG A 17 5.69 10.34 4.11
C ARG A 17 6.18 11.05 2.83
N LYS A 18 6.87 10.29 1.99
CA LYS A 18 7.43 10.75 0.70
C LYS A 18 6.42 11.51 -0.16
N ASN A 19 5.16 11.05 -0.21
CA ASN A 19 4.12 11.67 -1.03
C ASN A 19 3.69 13.04 -0.47
N GLY A 20 3.44 13.13 0.85
CA GLY A 20 3.11 14.40 1.51
C GLY A 20 4.24 15.42 1.39
N LEU A 21 5.48 14.97 1.55
CA LEU A 21 6.64 15.81 1.32
C LEU A 21 6.76 16.30 -0.13
N SER A 22 6.45 15.46 -1.12
CA SER A 22 6.45 15.83 -2.53
C SER A 22 5.48 16.98 -2.83
N GLU A 23 4.29 16.97 -2.22
CA GLU A 23 3.34 18.07 -2.35
C GLU A 23 3.81 19.32 -1.61
N MET A 24 4.35 19.17 -0.40
CA MET A 24 4.86 20.29 0.35
C MET A 24 6.01 21.03 -0.34
N LYS A 25 6.85 20.35 -1.13
CA LYS A 25 7.89 21.02 -1.93
C LYS A 25 7.35 22.08 -2.88
N LYS A 26 6.09 21.95 -3.30
CA LYS A 26 5.44 22.86 -4.25
C LYS A 26 4.97 24.14 -3.56
N LEU A 27 4.90 24.15 -2.23
CA LEU A 27 4.56 25.34 -1.48
C LEU A 27 5.67 26.40 -1.59
N SER A 28 5.28 27.66 -1.48
CA SER A 28 6.20 28.80 -1.34
C SER A 28 6.60 29.00 0.14
N GLY A 29 7.47 29.98 0.40
CA GLY A 29 7.81 30.38 1.76
C GLY A 29 8.64 29.35 2.55
N LYS A 30 8.55 29.42 3.88
CA LYS A 30 9.32 28.56 4.82
C LYS A 30 9.03 27.06 4.65
N PHE A 31 7.75 26.68 4.57
CA PHE A 31 7.34 25.26 4.42
C PHE A 31 7.93 24.61 3.18
N GLY A 32 7.82 25.28 2.03
CA GLY A 32 8.38 24.76 0.78
C GLY A 32 9.90 24.62 0.84
N LYS A 33 10.59 25.57 1.48
CA LYS A 33 12.05 25.51 1.68
C LYS A 33 12.42 24.32 2.57
N CYS A 34 11.76 24.13 3.71
CA CYS A 34 11.97 22.98 4.60
C CYS A 34 11.71 21.65 3.89
N ALA A 35 10.58 21.49 3.19
CA ALA A 35 10.26 20.26 2.48
C ALA A 35 11.25 19.93 1.36
N ARG A 36 11.71 20.94 0.61
CA ARG A 36 12.78 20.77 -0.39
C ARG A 36 14.09 20.35 0.25
N PHE A 37 14.44 20.93 1.40
CA PHE A 37 15.62 20.54 2.17
C PHE A 37 15.51 19.08 2.63
N VAL A 38 14.49 18.76 3.43
CA VAL A 38 14.29 17.41 3.99
C VAL A 38 14.32 16.36 2.89
N CYS A 39 13.62 16.57 1.78
CA CYS A 39 13.67 15.58 0.70
C CYS A 39 14.98 15.45 -0.05
N ARG A 40 15.78 16.51 -0.17
CA ARG A 40 17.11 16.41 -0.78
C ARG A 40 18.10 15.69 0.12
N HIS A 41 17.82 15.70 1.43
CA HIS A 41 18.71 15.19 2.44
C HIS A 41 18.19 13.93 3.14
N ARG A 42 17.01 13.41 2.74
CA ARG A 42 16.45 12.17 3.28
C ARG A 42 17.30 10.99 2.82
N ALA A 43 17.73 10.19 3.79
CA ALA A 43 18.44 8.93 3.58
C ALA A 43 17.53 7.75 3.94
N CYS A 44 17.78 6.63 3.28
CA CYS A 44 17.16 5.34 3.56
C CYS A 44 18.24 4.38 4.05
N TYR A 45 17.95 3.61 5.09
CA TYR A 45 18.79 2.52 5.52
C TYR A 45 18.08 1.20 5.25
N ILE A 46 18.77 0.25 4.65
CA ILE A 46 18.26 -1.12 4.45
C ILE A 46 19.15 -2.04 5.26
N SER A 47 18.53 -2.92 6.04
CA SER A 47 19.23 -3.91 6.86
C SER A 47 18.65 -5.28 6.58
N THR A 48 19.53 -6.20 6.24
CA THR A 48 19.23 -7.63 6.17
C THR A 48 19.72 -8.27 7.46
N VAL A 49 18.82 -8.93 8.17
CA VAL A 49 19.12 -9.65 9.41
C VAL A 49 19.04 -11.14 9.16
N ARG A 50 20.15 -11.82 9.39
CA ARG A 50 20.31 -13.26 9.17
C ARG A 50 21.18 -13.85 10.27
N ASN A 51 20.69 -14.88 10.97
CA ASN A 51 21.40 -15.52 12.09
C ASN A 51 21.97 -14.51 13.11
N ASP A 52 21.12 -13.58 13.55
CA ASP A 52 21.48 -12.47 14.47
C ASP A 52 22.57 -11.50 13.97
N ALA A 53 23.03 -11.66 12.74
CA ALA A 53 23.97 -10.75 12.09
C ALA A 53 23.21 -9.69 11.27
N GLU A 54 23.66 -8.45 11.39
CA GLU A 54 23.15 -7.29 10.67
C GLU A 54 24.09 -6.96 9.50
N GLU A 55 23.58 -7.05 8.27
CA GLU A 55 24.22 -6.45 7.10
C GLU A 55 23.37 -5.26 6.67
N GLY A 56 23.97 -4.09 6.44
CA GLY A 56 23.15 -2.96 6.06
C GLY A 56 23.86 -1.91 5.23
N VAL A 57 23.04 -1.22 4.45
CA VAL A 57 23.44 -0.27 3.42
C VAL A 57 22.66 1.02 3.62
N LEU A 58 23.37 2.15 3.60
CA LEU A 58 22.76 3.48 3.65
C LEU A 58 22.74 4.11 2.25
N PHE A 59 21.54 4.43 1.78
CA PHE A 59 21.32 5.13 0.52
C PHE A 59 21.12 6.62 0.76
N TYR A 60 21.99 7.44 0.16
CA TYR A 60 21.90 8.89 0.24
C TYR A 60 22.32 9.56 -1.06
N LYS A 61 21.41 10.34 -1.65
CA LYS A 61 21.63 11.08 -2.92
C LYS A 61 22.16 10.20 -4.06
N GLY A 62 21.68 8.95 -4.14
CA GLY A 62 22.12 7.99 -5.17
C GLY A 62 23.49 7.37 -4.92
N ARG A 63 24.09 7.60 -3.75
CA ARG A 63 25.28 6.89 -3.28
C ARG A 63 24.88 5.83 -2.25
N GLU A 64 25.61 4.73 -2.26
CA GLU A 64 25.57 3.68 -1.26
C GLU A 64 26.75 3.85 -0.31
N LEU A 65 26.49 3.76 1.00
CA LEU A 65 27.51 3.67 2.05
C LEU A 65 27.35 2.31 2.72
N ASN A 66 28.37 1.47 2.59
CA ASN A 66 28.31 0.05 2.97
C ASN A 66 29.29 -0.28 4.10
N THR A 67 30.18 0.65 4.46
CA THR A 67 31.13 0.43 5.56
C THR A 67 30.51 0.86 6.89
N PRO A 68 30.75 0.12 7.99
CA PRO A 68 30.28 0.51 9.32
C PRO A 68 30.73 1.92 9.71
N GLU A 69 31.95 2.32 9.36
CA GLU A 69 32.51 3.63 9.69
C GLU A 69 31.75 4.76 8.99
N GLU A 70 31.43 4.61 7.70
CA GLU A 70 30.64 5.60 6.96
C GLU A 70 29.20 5.69 7.49
N ILE A 71 28.59 4.55 7.80
CA ILE A 71 27.23 4.47 8.33
C ILE A 71 27.18 5.14 9.71
N GLU A 72 28.16 4.88 10.58
CA GLU A 72 28.23 5.46 11.93
C GLU A 72 28.55 6.95 11.92
N ALA A 73 29.42 7.41 11.02
CA ALA A 73 29.70 8.83 10.84
C ALA A 73 28.51 9.60 10.22
N PHE A 74 27.55 8.91 9.60
CA PHE A 74 26.42 9.55 8.92
C PHE A 74 25.45 10.22 9.91
N ASN A 75 24.90 11.38 9.52
CA ASN A 75 23.92 12.10 10.34
C ASN A 75 22.60 11.32 10.46
N LYS A 76 22.40 10.67 11.61
CA LYS A 76 21.23 9.83 11.91
C LYS A 76 19.87 10.58 11.83
N LYS A 77 19.85 11.91 11.95
CA LYS A 77 18.62 12.72 11.78
C LYS A 77 18.12 12.76 10.33
N LEU A 78 19.02 12.49 9.38
CA LEU A 78 18.70 12.46 7.96
C LEU A 78 18.16 11.09 7.51
N VAL A 79 18.39 10.03 8.29
CA VAL A 79 17.84 8.70 8.04
C VAL A 79 16.38 8.68 8.48
N ARG A 80 15.47 8.55 7.53
CA ARG A 80 14.03 8.63 7.77
C ARG A 80 13.26 7.36 7.50
N ASP A 81 13.82 6.49 6.69
CA ASP A 81 13.23 5.21 6.37
C ASP A 81 14.28 4.16 6.72
N VAL A 82 13.88 3.18 7.52
CA VAL A 82 14.69 2.01 7.85
C VAL A 82 13.89 0.79 7.43
N HIS A 83 14.40 0.06 6.44
CA HIS A 83 13.85 -1.22 5.99
C HIS A 83 14.64 -2.33 6.66
N ILE A 84 13.95 -3.27 7.30
CA ILE A 84 14.53 -4.40 8.00
C ILE A 84 13.98 -5.68 7.38
N ASP A 85 14.85 -6.40 6.68
CA ASP A 85 14.57 -7.67 6.03
C ASP A 85 14.97 -8.80 6.99
N LEU A 86 13.98 -9.54 7.48
CA LEU A 86 14.15 -10.58 8.50
C LEU A 86 14.04 -11.95 7.83
N HIS A 87 15.17 -12.66 7.72
CA HIS A 87 15.23 -14.01 7.12
C HIS A 87 15.14 -15.14 8.15
N ASP A 88 15.96 -15.08 9.20
CA ASP A 88 16.13 -16.21 10.12
C ASP A 88 15.74 -15.79 11.54
N GLY A 89 14.52 -16.15 11.94
CA GLY A 89 14.02 -15.85 13.28
C GLY A 89 13.86 -14.35 13.56
N MET A 90 12.89 -14.01 14.39
CA MET A 90 12.61 -12.62 14.73
C MET A 90 13.42 -12.18 15.97
N ASP A 91 14.76 -12.18 15.91
CA ASP A 91 15.54 -11.61 17.02
C ASP A 91 15.32 -10.09 17.10
N LYS A 92 14.48 -9.72 18.07
CA LYS A 92 14.18 -8.35 18.41
C LYS A 92 15.41 -7.55 18.84
N ASN A 93 16.53 -8.16 19.23
CA ASN A 93 17.71 -7.44 19.70
C ASN A 93 18.34 -6.59 18.59
N VAL A 94 18.50 -7.16 17.39
CA VAL A 94 19.02 -6.44 16.22
C VAL A 94 18.07 -5.30 15.85
N SER A 95 16.76 -5.58 15.76
CA SER A 95 15.77 -4.55 15.46
C SER A 95 15.73 -3.44 16.53
N ARG A 96 15.91 -3.77 17.81
CA ARG A 96 16.01 -2.78 18.91
C ARG A 96 17.26 -1.94 18.80
N ALA A 97 18.40 -2.53 18.42
CA ALA A 97 19.64 -1.81 18.18
C ALA A 97 19.46 -0.80 17.03
N LEU A 98 18.81 -1.22 15.93
CA LEU A 98 18.47 -0.35 14.80
C LEU A 98 17.55 0.82 15.21
N VAL A 99 16.53 0.55 16.03
CA VAL A 99 15.64 1.62 16.55
C VAL A 99 16.40 2.62 17.40
N LYS A 100 17.35 2.16 18.22
CA LYS A 100 18.21 3.05 19.00
C LYS A 100 19.17 3.84 18.12
N ARG A 101 19.72 3.22 17.06
CA ARG A 101 20.65 3.83 16.11
C ARG A 101 19.96 4.91 15.26
N PHE A 102 18.70 4.70 14.90
CA PHE A 102 17.92 5.60 14.03
C PHE A 102 16.58 6.04 14.67
N PRO A 103 16.62 6.81 15.77
CA PRO A 103 15.43 7.11 16.58
C PRO A 103 14.39 8.02 15.90
N TYR A 104 14.73 8.60 14.75
CA TYR A 104 13.88 9.51 13.97
C TYR A 104 13.28 8.86 12.71
N ALA A 105 13.54 7.57 12.50
CA ALA A 105 13.11 6.85 11.32
C ALA A 105 11.69 6.26 11.48
N ILE A 106 11.07 6.03 10.33
CA ILE A 106 9.92 5.15 10.14
C ILE A 106 10.47 3.77 9.82
N PHE A 107 10.01 2.75 10.54
CA PHE A 107 10.50 1.39 10.41
C PHE A 107 9.57 0.57 9.53
N HIS A 108 10.14 -0.05 8.51
CA HIS A 108 9.49 -0.95 7.58
C HIS A 108 10.08 -2.35 7.79
N PHE A 109 9.23 -3.37 7.78
CA PHE A 109 9.67 -4.75 8.00
C PHE A 109 9.29 -5.61 6.80
N LEU A 110 10.22 -6.45 6.36
CA LEU A 110 9.99 -7.50 5.37
C LEU A 110 10.26 -8.83 6.06
N LEU A 111 9.24 -9.68 6.13
CA LEU A 111 9.29 -10.98 6.78
C LEU A 111 9.44 -12.06 5.71
N HIS A 112 10.60 -12.73 5.70
CA HIS A 112 10.91 -13.90 4.87
C HIS A 112 10.89 -15.19 5.69
N THR A 113 9.97 -15.29 6.64
CA THR A 113 9.85 -16.49 7.47
C THR A 113 8.39 -16.76 7.78
N GLU A 114 8.03 -18.04 7.72
CA GLU A 114 6.71 -18.56 8.12
C GLU A 114 6.42 -18.36 9.62
N SER A 115 7.47 -18.16 10.43
CA SER A 115 7.39 -18.12 11.89
C SER A 115 7.51 -16.70 12.44
N THR A 116 6.73 -16.38 13.47
CA THR A 116 6.87 -15.15 14.25
C THR A 116 6.79 -15.47 15.73
N ASN A 117 7.28 -14.58 16.58
CA ASN A 117 7.19 -14.74 18.03
C ASN A 117 6.49 -13.52 18.67
N GLU A 118 5.87 -13.75 19.84
CA GLU A 118 5.15 -12.72 20.59
C GLU A 118 6.02 -11.50 20.91
N ALA A 119 7.30 -11.74 21.22
CA ALA A 119 8.21 -10.68 21.60
C ALA A 119 8.51 -9.70 20.47
N TRP A 120 8.49 -10.16 19.22
CA TRP A 120 8.59 -9.32 18.03
C TRP A 120 7.31 -8.51 17.81
N ILE A 121 6.13 -9.12 17.99
CA ILE A 121 4.83 -8.41 17.90
C ILE A 121 4.77 -7.27 18.92
N ASP A 122 5.14 -7.53 20.17
CA ASP A 122 5.19 -6.51 21.22
C ASP A 122 6.18 -5.39 20.87
N PHE A 123 7.34 -5.75 20.33
CA PHE A 123 8.33 -4.79 19.88
C PHE A 123 7.79 -3.89 18.76
N VAL A 124 7.23 -4.47 17.70
CA VAL A 124 6.64 -3.71 16.58
C VAL A 124 5.51 -2.81 17.05
N CYS A 125 4.67 -3.30 17.98
CA CYS A 125 3.59 -2.50 18.57
C CYS A 125 4.09 -1.35 19.45
N SER A 126 5.28 -1.48 20.04
CA SER A 126 5.93 -0.44 20.85
C SER A 126 6.56 0.68 20.00
N LEU A 127 6.74 0.48 18.69
CA LEU A 127 7.36 1.47 17.83
C LEU A 127 6.50 2.73 17.75
N LYS A 128 7.18 3.88 17.85
CA LYS A 128 6.55 5.19 17.68
C LYS A 128 6.09 5.39 16.23
N TRP A 129 6.89 4.92 15.28
CA TRP A 129 6.68 5.12 13.84
C TRP A 129 6.82 3.80 13.10
N LEU A 130 5.74 3.03 13.07
CA LEU A 130 5.62 1.86 12.20
C LEU A 130 5.17 2.31 10.81
N GLY A 131 5.95 1.94 9.79
CA GLY A 131 5.64 2.16 8.39
C GLY A 131 4.81 1.01 7.82
N GLN A 132 5.43 0.29 6.90
CA GLN A 132 4.85 -0.85 6.18
C GLN A 132 5.38 -2.16 6.77
N ILE A 133 4.54 -3.18 6.80
CA ILE A 133 5.00 -4.56 6.95
C ILE A 133 4.75 -5.29 5.64
N LYS A 134 5.75 -6.05 5.18
CA LYS A 134 5.66 -6.95 4.05
C LYS A 134 5.81 -8.40 4.53
N ILE A 135 4.88 -9.27 4.14
CA ILE A 135 4.88 -10.69 4.47
C ILE A 135 5.07 -11.45 3.15
N GLY A 136 6.25 -12.02 2.94
CA GLY A 136 6.59 -12.75 1.73
C GLY A 136 6.12 -14.21 1.74
N GLU A 137 6.08 -14.82 2.92
CA GLU A 137 5.81 -16.25 3.04
C GLU A 137 4.46 -16.54 3.72
N ASP A 138 3.96 -17.76 3.53
CA ASP A 138 2.79 -18.23 4.26
C ASP A 138 3.06 -18.28 5.75
N LEU A 139 2.12 -17.76 6.55
CA LEU A 139 2.25 -17.78 7.99
C LEU A 139 1.74 -19.10 8.54
N ASP A 140 2.55 -19.77 9.36
CA ASP A 140 2.08 -20.94 10.09
C ASP A 140 0.90 -20.58 11.02
N SER A 141 0.23 -21.59 11.57
CA SER A 141 -0.95 -21.36 12.41
C SER A 141 -0.69 -20.48 13.66
N HIS A 142 0.54 -20.52 14.20
CA HIS A 142 0.93 -19.70 15.33
C HIS A 142 1.19 -18.26 14.88
N ALA A 143 1.97 -18.08 13.81
CA ALA A 143 2.27 -16.78 13.23
C ALA A 143 1.01 -16.06 12.71
N ALA A 144 0.06 -16.77 12.12
CA ALA A 144 -1.24 -16.22 11.72
C ALA A 144 -2.04 -15.71 12.94
N SER A 145 -1.97 -16.43 14.08
CA SER A 145 -2.57 -15.98 15.34
C SER A 145 -1.92 -14.71 15.87
N LEU A 146 -0.58 -14.63 15.82
CA LEU A 146 0.18 -13.45 16.20
C LEU A 146 -0.09 -12.25 15.28
N PHE A 147 -0.21 -12.48 13.98
CA PHE A 147 -0.62 -11.46 13.02
C PHE A 147 -2.02 -10.92 13.35
N LYS A 148 -2.96 -11.79 13.73
CA LYS A 148 -4.28 -11.34 14.22
C LYS A 148 -4.17 -10.48 15.48
N GLN A 149 -3.25 -10.77 16.40
CA GLN A 149 -3.00 -9.89 17.54
C GLN A 149 -2.47 -8.53 17.10
N LEU A 150 -1.50 -8.49 16.18
CA LEU A 150 -0.96 -7.25 15.61
C LEU A 150 -2.05 -6.39 14.96
N VAL A 151 -2.93 -7.01 14.18
CA VAL A 151 -4.12 -6.35 13.63
C VAL A 151 -4.98 -5.80 14.76
N GLY A 152 -5.24 -6.57 15.81
CA GLY A 152 -6.00 -6.13 16.99
C GLY A 152 -5.42 -4.90 17.70
N ARG A 153 -4.11 -4.65 17.59
CA ARG A 153 -3.42 -3.48 18.18
C ARG A 153 -3.59 -2.19 17.36
N ARG A 154 -4.16 -2.26 16.15
CA ARG A 154 -4.47 -1.10 15.29
C ARG A 154 -3.27 -0.18 15.01
N LYS A 155 -2.09 -0.76 14.81
CA LYS A 155 -0.85 -0.02 14.51
C LYS A 155 -0.50 0.02 13.02
N LEU A 156 -1.08 -0.88 12.23
CA LEU A 156 -0.82 -0.98 10.81
C LEU A 156 -1.62 0.06 10.03
N SER A 157 -0.92 0.76 9.15
CA SER A 157 -1.51 1.67 8.16
C SER A 157 -1.33 1.16 6.74
N GLU A 158 -0.28 0.37 6.50
CA GLU A 158 0.04 -0.24 5.21
C GLU A 158 0.53 -1.67 5.44
N LEU A 159 0.10 -2.57 4.57
CA LEU A 159 0.49 -3.98 4.58
C LEU A 159 0.72 -4.44 3.14
N GLU A 160 1.81 -5.17 2.92
CA GLU A 160 2.06 -5.89 1.68
C GLU A 160 2.14 -7.38 1.98
N MET A 161 1.49 -8.19 1.16
CA MET A 161 1.49 -9.63 1.30
C MET A 161 1.64 -10.29 -0.05
N GLU A 162 2.36 -11.40 -0.08
CA GLU A 162 2.22 -12.33 -1.18
C GLU A 162 0.88 -13.04 -1.13
N GLU A 163 0.38 -13.39 -2.31
CA GLU A 163 -0.94 -13.99 -2.49
C GLU A 163 -1.11 -15.30 -1.72
N ASP A 164 -0.07 -16.12 -1.67
CA ASP A 164 -0.08 -17.41 -0.96
C ASP A 164 -0.15 -17.27 0.57
N ALA A 165 0.29 -16.13 1.11
CA ALA A 165 0.17 -15.80 2.52
C ALA A 165 -1.26 -15.36 2.91
N CYS A 166 -2.12 -15.10 1.92
CA CYS A 166 -3.45 -14.55 2.11
C CYS A 166 -4.56 -15.61 2.24
N LYS A 167 -4.35 -16.63 3.07
CA LYS A 167 -5.31 -17.75 3.25
C LYS A 167 -5.67 -18.01 4.71
N GLY A 168 -6.71 -18.82 4.91
CA GLY A 168 -7.14 -19.29 6.23
C GLY A 168 -7.32 -18.16 7.26
N GLY A 169 -6.66 -18.30 8.42
CA GLY A 169 -6.73 -17.32 9.50
C GLY A 169 -6.18 -15.94 9.16
N THR A 170 -5.20 -15.87 8.25
CA THR A 170 -4.58 -14.61 7.80
C THR A 170 -5.56 -13.78 6.98
N LEU A 171 -6.34 -14.42 6.10
CA LEU A 171 -7.38 -13.75 5.33
C LEU A 171 -8.47 -13.14 6.23
N GLU A 172 -8.86 -13.83 7.30
CA GLU A 172 -9.84 -13.30 8.26
C GLU A 172 -9.26 -12.11 9.05
N ALA A 173 -7.99 -12.18 9.45
CA ALA A 173 -7.29 -11.04 10.06
C ALA A 173 -7.19 -9.85 9.08
N LEU A 174 -6.96 -10.11 7.79
CA LEU A 174 -6.91 -9.09 6.75
C LEU A 174 -8.25 -8.38 6.53
N LYS A 175 -9.37 -9.11 6.53
CA LYS A 175 -10.72 -8.52 6.47
C LYS A 175 -10.98 -7.59 7.65
N VAL A 176 -10.55 -8.00 8.85
CA VAL A 176 -10.64 -7.15 10.05
C VAL A 176 -9.76 -5.91 9.90
N LEU A 177 -8.53 -6.06 9.41
CA LEU A 177 -7.58 -4.96 9.19
C LEU A 177 -8.14 -3.92 8.20
N LEU A 178 -8.69 -4.37 7.07
CA LEU A 178 -9.35 -3.53 6.08
C LEU A 178 -10.56 -2.76 6.63
N CYS A 179 -11.10 -3.15 7.78
CA CYS A 179 -12.20 -2.44 8.44
C CYS A 179 -11.75 -1.42 9.49
N GLN A 180 -10.44 -1.27 9.73
CA GLN A 180 -9.92 -0.37 10.78
C GLN A 180 -9.64 1.02 10.25
N ASP A 181 -10.05 2.06 10.97
CA ASP A 181 -9.98 3.46 10.51
C ASP A 181 -8.58 3.91 10.11
N GLN A 182 -7.54 3.46 10.84
CA GLN A 182 -6.16 3.87 10.57
C GLN A 182 -5.48 3.10 9.43
N PHE A 183 -6.09 2.01 8.96
CA PHE A 183 -5.56 1.24 7.84
C PHE A 183 -5.88 1.92 6.51
N GLU A 184 -4.91 2.02 5.62
CA GLU A 184 -5.03 2.83 4.40
C GLU A 184 -4.80 2.02 3.13
N GLU A 185 -3.77 1.16 3.09
CA GLU A 185 -3.41 0.46 1.85
C GLU A 185 -3.00 -0.99 2.10
N LEU A 186 -3.58 -1.88 1.29
CA LEU A 186 -3.15 -3.26 1.15
C LEU A 186 -2.51 -3.46 -0.24
N THR A 187 -1.30 -4.00 -0.28
CA THR A 187 -0.68 -4.48 -1.51
C THR A 187 -0.67 -5.99 -1.51
N ILE A 188 -1.11 -6.61 -2.61
CA ILE A 188 -1.05 -8.04 -2.85
C ILE A 188 -0.14 -8.26 -4.07
N SER A 189 0.96 -8.94 -3.87
CA SER A 189 1.92 -9.32 -4.92
C SER A 189 1.82 -10.81 -5.24
N THR A 190 2.29 -11.20 -6.42
CA THR A 190 2.49 -12.61 -6.77
C THR A 190 3.65 -12.72 -7.74
N GLU A 191 4.58 -13.62 -7.45
CA GLU A 191 5.65 -13.93 -8.38
C GLU A 191 5.13 -14.72 -9.60
N CYS A 192 4.02 -15.46 -9.45
CA CYS A 192 3.54 -16.41 -10.46
C CYS A 192 2.04 -16.30 -10.76
N ASP A 193 1.69 -16.41 -12.04
CA ASP A 193 0.32 -16.63 -12.52
C ASP A 193 0.09 -18.14 -12.70
N PRO A 194 -1.09 -18.69 -12.35
CA PRO A 194 -2.29 -18.01 -11.85
C PRO A 194 -2.37 -17.89 -10.32
N TRP A 195 -3.02 -16.84 -9.81
CA TRP A 195 -3.37 -16.73 -8.38
C TRP A 195 -4.17 -17.96 -7.93
N GLY A 196 -3.77 -18.56 -6.81
CA GLY A 196 -4.41 -19.75 -6.26
C GLY A 196 -5.65 -19.44 -5.42
N THR A 197 -5.74 -18.24 -4.87
CA THR A 197 -6.77 -17.83 -3.90
C THR A 197 -7.86 -16.97 -4.53
N ASN A 198 -8.95 -16.83 -3.79
CA ASN A 198 -10.08 -15.97 -4.09
C ASN A 198 -10.02 -14.62 -3.35
N ILE A 199 -8.84 -14.16 -2.90
CA ILE A 199 -8.70 -12.98 -2.04
C ILE A 199 -9.43 -11.74 -2.59
N MET A 200 -9.35 -11.46 -3.89
CA MET A 200 -10.04 -10.30 -4.46
C MET A 200 -11.55 -10.43 -4.45
N SER A 201 -12.07 -11.65 -4.63
CA SER A 201 -13.49 -11.91 -4.49
C SER A 201 -13.95 -11.67 -3.05
N GLU A 202 -13.15 -12.09 -2.07
CA GLU A 202 -13.43 -11.90 -0.63
C GLU A 202 -13.39 -10.42 -0.22
N ILE A 203 -12.41 -9.65 -0.69
CA ILE A 203 -12.33 -8.21 -0.45
C ILE A 203 -13.52 -7.47 -1.09
N LEU A 204 -13.89 -7.81 -2.32
CA LEU A 204 -15.04 -7.19 -3.00
C LEU A 204 -16.37 -7.57 -2.34
N GLN A 205 -16.46 -8.79 -1.80
CA GLN A 205 -17.60 -9.23 -1.02
C GLN A 205 -17.68 -8.47 0.31
N LEU A 206 -16.56 -8.25 1.00
CA LEU A 206 -16.48 -7.41 2.18
C LEU A 206 -16.95 -5.97 1.89
N TRP A 207 -16.53 -5.38 0.75
CA TRP A 207 -17.03 -4.08 0.32
C TRP A 207 -18.55 -4.10 0.04
N ALA A 208 -19.07 -5.18 -0.54
CA ALA A 208 -20.49 -5.33 -0.80
C ALA A 208 -21.32 -5.35 0.50
N GLU A 209 -20.77 -5.92 1.55
CA GLU A 209 -21.40 -6.03 2.87
C GLU A 209 -21.24 -4.76 3.70
N ASP A 210 -20.06 -4.13 3.68
CA ASP A 210 -19.73 -2.98 4.52
C ASP A 210 -18.83 -1.95 3.81
N SER A 211 -19.36 -1.32 2.78
CA SER A 211 -18.63 -0.31 2.01
C SER A 211 -18.23 0.92 2.82
N LYS A 212 -18.96 1.23 3.92
CA LYS A 212 -18.68 2.39 4.78
C LYS A 212 -17.33 2.22 5.47
N LYS A 213 -17.02 1.01 5.96
CA LYS A 213 -15.73 0.72 6.61
C LYS A 213 -14.54 0.70 5.64
N LEU A 214 -14.75 0.41 4.36
CA LEU A 214 -13.67 0.37 3.37
C LEU A 214 -13.39 1.75 2.73
N ARG A 215 -14.19 2.77 3.04
CA ARG A 215 -14.10 4.09 2.42
C ARG A 215 -12.70 4.71 2.58
N GLY A 216 -12.13 5.13 1.46
CA GLY A 216 -10.81 5.74 1.37
C GLY A 216 -9.62 4.77 1.38
N LYS A 217 -9.88 3.46 1.48
CA LYS A 217 -8.83 2.43 1.47
C LYS A 217 -8.48 2.03 0.05
N SER A 218 -7.21 1.72 -0.18
CA SER A 218 -6.70 1.17 -1.43
C SER A 218 -6.32 -0.30 -1.29
N VAL A 219 -6.61 -1.05 -2.34
CA VAL A 219 -6.02 -2.37 -2.57
C VAL A 219 -5.26 -2.31 -3.88
N VAL A 220 -3.99 -2.70 -3.85
CA VAL A 220 -3.09 -2.70 -4.99
C VAL A 220 -2.72 -4.12 -5.31
N LEU A 221 -3.03 -4.57 -6.53
CA LEU A 221 -2.55 -5.84 -7.07
C LEU A 221 -1.31 -5.52 -7.87
N GLN A 222 -0.17 -6.09 -7.50
CA GLN A 222 1.09 -5.94 -8.23
C GLN A 222 1.40 -7.23 -9.01
N GLU A 223 2.31 -7.09 -9.96
CA GLU A 223 2.85 -8.17 -10.79
C GLU A 223 1.77 -8.91 -11.60
N SER A 224 1.84 -10.24 -11.73
CA SER A 224 0.97 -11.02 -12.62
C SER A 224 -0.46 -11.12 -12.06
N CYS A 225 -1.20 -10.01 -12.09
CA CYS A 225 -2.51 -9.85 -11.45
C CYS A 225 -3.71 -10.26 -12.33
N LYS A 226 -3.49 -11.06 -13.39
CA LYS A 226 -4.55 -11.44 -14.34
C LYS A 226 -5.69 -12.18 -13.65
N SER A 227 -5.38 -13.05 -12.69
CA SER A 227 -6.39 -13.76 -11.92
C SER A 227 -7.19 -12.82 -11.00
N GLY A 228 -6.55 -11.90 -10.28
CA GLY A 228 -7.25 -10.87 -9.50
C GLY A 228 -8.20 -10.02 -10.36
N VAL A 229 -7.78 -9.65 -11.57
CA VAL A 229 -8.62 -8.96 -12.56
C VAL A 229 -9.81 -9.79 -13.03
N LYS A 230 -9.63 -11.10 -13.26
CA LYS A 230 -10.75 -12.01 -13.58
C LYS A 230 -11.76 -12.06 -12.43
N GLN A 231 -11.30 -12.05 -11.19
CA GLN A 231 -12.16 -12.01 -10.01
C GLN A 231 -12.98 -10.71 -9.95
N ILE A 232 -12.34 -9.54 -10.16
CA ILE A 232 -13.03 -8.25 -10.27
C ILE A 232 -14.11 -8.30 -11.37
N LYS A 233 -13.76 -8.79 -12.56
CA LYS A 233 -14.71 -8.94 -13.68
C LYS A 233 -15.90 -9.83 -13.31
N LYS A 234 -15.64 -10.99 -12.69
CA LYS A 234 -16.68 -11.94 -12.28
C LYS A 234 -17.62 -11.31 -11.26
N PHE A 235 -17.08 -10.61 -10.27
CA PHE A 235 -17.84 -9.89 -9.25
C PHE A 235 -18.76 -8.84 -9.89
N LEU A 236 -18.22 -7.95 -10.73
CA LEU A 236 -18.99 -6.87 -11.36
C LEU A 236 -20.11 -7.40 -12.27
N LEU A 237 -19.84 -8.43 -13.07
CA LEU A 237 -20.85 -9.05 -13.92
C LEU A 237 -21.94 -9.73 -13.09
N ARG A 238 -21.61 -10.37 -11.96
CA ARG A 238 -22.59 -10.96 -11.05
C ARG A 238 -23.51 -9.88 -10.47
N ARG A 239 -22.95 -8.75 -10.00
CA ARG A 239 -23.73 -7.67 -9.39
C ARG A 239 -24.73 -7.05 -10.37
N VAL A 240 -24.32 -6.81 -11.61
CA VAL A 240 -25.23 -6.24 -12.61
C VAL A 240 -26.35 -7.21 -13.00
N LYS A 241 -26.05 -8.51 -13.12
CA LYS A 241 -27.10 -9.53 -13.33
C LYS A 241 -28.12 -9.57 -12.21
N SER A 242 -27.71 -9.33 -10.97
CA SER A 242 -28.62 -9.28 -9.82
C SER A 242 -29.47 -8.00 -9.78
N GLN A 243 -29.08 -6.93 -10.49
CA GLN A 243 -29.85 -5.68 -10.55
C GLN A 243 -30.86 -5.65 -11.70
N ASP A 244 -30.63 -6.42 -12.77
CA ASP A 244 -31.55 -6.50 -13.92
C ASP A 244 -32.72 -7.46 -13.65
N ILE A 245 -33.59 -7.06 -12.73
CA ILE A 245 -34.80 -7.82 -12.34
C ILE A 245 -35.77 -7.97 -13.53
N ASN A 246 -35.68 -7.08 -14.53
CA ASN A 246 -36.59 -7.06 -15.68
C ASN A 246 -36.07 -7.85 -16.90
N GLY A 247 -34.89 -8.47 -16.82
CA GLY A 247 -34.42 -9.49 -17.77
C GLY A 247 -34.14 -9.04 -19.22
N ASP A 248 -34.45 -7.80 -19.59
CA ASP A 248 -34.40 -7.35 -20.98
C ASP A 248 -33.01 -6.90 -21.43
N ARG A 249 -32.06 -6.63 -20.51
CA ARG A 249 -30.74 -6.11 -20.87
C ARG A 249 -29.66 -7.16 -20.62
N ALA A 250 -29.37 -7.95 -21.64
CA ALA A 250 -28.21 -8.83 -21.65
C ALA A 250 -26.90 -8.03 -21.56
N VAL A 251 -26.47 -7.67 -20.35
CA VAL A 251 -25.16 -7.09 -20.08
C VAL A 251 -24.13 -8.18 -20.32
N ARG A 252 -23.40 -8.05 -21.44
CA ARG A 252 -22.45 -9.06 -21.89
C ARG A 252 -21.01 -8.65 -21.62
N ARG A 253 -20.72 -7.35 -21.47
CA ARG A 253 -19.35 -6.83 -21.43
C ARG A 253 -19.10 -5.98 -20.20
N LEU A 254 -17.87 -6.03 -19.71
CA LEU A 254 -17.43 -5.22 -18.56
C LEU A 254 -17.50 -3.71 -18.86
N GLN A 255 -17.37 -3.34 -20.14
CA GLN A 255 -17.52 -1.97 -20.65
C GLN A 255 -18.94 -1.41 -20.42
N ASP A 256 -19.94 -2.28 -20.34
CA ASP A 256 -21.33 -1.88 -20.09
C ASP A 256 -21.52 -1.49 -18.61
N VAL A 257 -20.64 -1.97 -17.73
CA VAL A 257 -20.72 -1.82 -16.27
C VAL A 257 -19.80 -0.72 -15.76
N LEU A 258 -18.59 -0.62 -16.32
CA LEU A 258 -17.57 0.34 -15.89
C LEU A 258 -17.69 1.65 -16.66
N LYS A 259 -17.77 2.75 -15.93
CA LYS A 259 -17.77 4.11 -16.51
C LYS A 259 -16.37 4.69 -16.46
N ILE A 260 -15.91 5.32 -17.54
CA ILE A 260 -14.65 6.08 -17.52
C ILE A 260 -14.85 7.34 -16.65
N CYS A 261 -13.91 7.58 -15.74
CA CYS A 261 -13.94 8.75 -14.86
C CYS A 261 -13.64 10.04 -15.61
N LYS A 262 -14.46 11.06 -15.37
CA LYS A 262 -14.25 12.40 -15.94
C LYS A 262 -13.00 13.04 -15.33
N LYS A 263 -12.41 14.04 -16.02
CA LYS A 263 -11.24 14.80 -15.52
C LYS A 263 -11.46 15.42 -14.14
N LYS A 264 -12.69 15.90 -13.85
CA LYS A 264 -13.04 16.45 -12.53
C LYS A 264 -13.00 15.39 -11.41
N GLU A 265 -13.50 14.18 -11.69
CA GLU A 265 -13.47 13.07 -10.73
C GLU A 265 -12.05 12.60 -10.46
N ARG A 266 -11.21 12.50 -11.50
CA ARG A 266 -9.79 12.17 -11.32
C ARG A 266 -9.07 13.21 -10.45
N LYS A 267 -9.28 14.51 -10.73
CA LYS A 267 -8.74 15.59 -9.89
C LYS A 267 -9.24 15.53 -8.44
N PHE A 268 -10.47 15.08 -8.23
CA PHE A 268 -11.01 14.87 -6.88
C PHE A 268 -10.29 13.72 -6.18
N ILE A 269 -10.12 12.57 -6.85
CA ILE A 269 -9.38 11.42 -6.31
C ILE A 269 -7.95 11.83 -5.95
N ASP A 270 -7.25 12.50 -6.87
CA ASP A 270 -5.86 12.96 -6.66
C ASP A 270 -5.73 13.92 -5.46
N LYS A 271 -6.79 14.68 -5.16
CA LYS A 271 -6.81 15.68 -4.08
C LYS A 271 -7.16 15.05 -2.74
N GLU A 272 -8.22 14.25 -2.69
CA GLU A 272 -8.76 13.69 -1.44
C GLU A 272 -8.02 12.42 -1.02
N TYR A 273 -7.47 11.66 -1.97
CA TYR A 273 -6.75 10.41 -1.74
C TYR A 273 -5.32 10.51 -2.30
N PRO A 274 -4.48 11.39 -1.73
CA PRO A 274 -3.15 11.68 -2.26
C PRO A 274 -2.21 10.46 -2.21
N ARG A 275 -2.51 9.42 -1.41
CA ARG A 275 -1.76 8.15 -1.45
C ARG A 275 -1.99 7.40 -2.76
N CYS A 276 -3.21 7.42 -3.27
CA CYS A 276 -3.55 6.93 -4.60
C CYS A 276 -2.98 7.81 -5.73
N ARG A 277 -2.36 8.96 -5.43
CA ARG A 277 -1.81 9.82 -6.48
C ARG A 277 -0.63 9.18 -7.20
N CYS A 278 0.24 8.44 -6.50
CA CYS A 278 1.36 7.76 -7.16
C CYS A 278 0.89 6.75 -8.21
N THR A 279 -0.33 6.24 -8.04
CA THR A 279 -0.91 5.18 -8.84
C THR A 279 -1.80 5.70 -9.97
N PHE A 280 -2.41 6.88 -9.77
CA PHE A 280 -3.28 7.54 -10.76
C PHE A 280 -2.63 8.65 -11.60
N SER A 281 -1.46 9.18 -11.20
CA SER A 281 -0.93 10.43 -11.78
C SER A 281 0.13 10.32 -12.88
N ARG A 282 0.82 9.18 -13.05
CA ARG A 282 1.94 9.09 -14.01
C ARG A 282 1.67 8.27 -15.27
N SER A 283 0.79 7.27 -15.22
CA SER A 283 0.66 6.30 -16.33
C SER A 283 -0.77 5.83 -16.62
N SER A 284 -1.66 5.77 -15.62
CA SER A 284 -3.03 5.29 -15.79
C SER A 284 -3.95 6.39 -16.36
N ARG A 285 -3.85 6.60 -17.68
CA ARG A 285 -4.69 7.57 -18.43
C ARG A 285 -6.20 7.34 -18.23
N CYS A 286 -6.60 6.11 -17.92
CA CYS A 286 -7.98 5.70 -17.76
C CYS A 286 -8.23 5.19 -16.34
N VAL A 287 -9.00 5.95 -15.56
CA VAL A 287 -9.59 5.50 -14.30
C VAL A 287 -11.02 5.10 -14.60
N TYR A 288 -11.39 3.89 -14.24
CA TYR A 288 -12.76 3.39 -14.37
C TYR A 288 -13.45 3.45 -13.02
N LYS A 289 -14.77 3.54 -13.03
CA LYS A 289 -15.57 3.42 -11.81
C LYS A 289 -16.74 2.46 -12.01
N TYR A 290 -17.04 1.75 -10.94
CA TYR A 290 -18.30 1.08 -10.71
C TYR A 290 -19.07 1.86 -9.64
N GLU A 291 -20.38 2.03 -9.81
CA GLU A 291 -21.24 2.62 -8.77
C GLU A 291 -22.53 1.83 -8.65
N GLU A 292 -23.04 1.72 -7.43
CA GLU A 292 -24.35 1.16 -7.14
C GLU A 292 -25.00 1.92 -5.96
N GLY A 293 -26.31 1.77 -5.81
CA GLY A 293 -27.11 2.49 -4.83
C GLY A 293 -27.51 3.91 -5.28
N GLU A 294 -28.39 4.52 -4.51
CA GLU A 294 -28.95 5.85 -4.74
C GLU A 294 -28.78 6.74 -3.50
N GLY A 295 -28.78 8.06 -3.71
CA GLY A 295 -28.65 9.03 -2.62
C GLY A 295 -27.41 8.81 -1.75
N ASP A 296 -27.62 8.74 -0.44
CA ASP A 296 -26.58 8.59 0.58
C ASP A 296 -26.03 7.15 0.69
N GLU A 297 -26.75 6.17 0.15
CA GLU A 297 -26.30 4.78 0.07
C GLU A 297 -25.52 4.49 -1.23
N ARG A 298 -25.28 5.53 -2.05
CA ARG A 298 -24.45 5.41 -3.24
C ARG A 298 -23.00 5.14 -2.83
N ARG A 299 -22.47 4.02 -3.30
CA ARG A 299 -21.08 3.60 -3.09
C ARG A 299 -20.35 3.41 -4.41
N ARG A 300 -19.05 3.64 -4.42
CA ARG A 300 -18.22 3.60 -5.62
C ARG A 300 -16.96 2.78 -5.42
N ILE A 301 -16.52 2.12 -6.49
CA ILE A 301 -15.17 1.55 -6.59
C ILE A 301 -14.51 2.16 -7.80
N TYR A 302 -13.27 2.63 -7.62
CA TYR A 302 -12.43 3.13 -8.70
C TYR A 302 -11.34 2.11 -9.02
N PHE A 303 -11.09 1.94 -10.31
CA PHE A 303 -10.08 1.03 -10.85
C PHE A 303 -9.07 1.80 -11.68
N GLY A 304 -7.80 1.71 -11.31
CA GLY A 304 -6.66 2.17 -12.09
C GLY A 304 -5.89 0.99 -12.63
N PHE A 305 -5.51 1.04 -13.90
CA PHE A 305 -4.70 0.01 -14.54
C PHE A 305 -3.40 0.65 -14.99
N ASP A 306 -2.26 0.11 -14.55
CA ASP A 306 -0.94 0.49 -15.04
C ASP A 306 -0.35 -0.65 -15.87
N ALA A 307 0.22 -0.29 -17.02
CA ALA A 307 0.89 -1.20 -17.93
C ALA A 307 2.36 -0.77 -18.05
N ILE A 308 3.26 -1.59 -17.51
CA ILE A 308 4.69 -1.37 -17.65
C ILE A 308 5.06 -1.55 -19.13
N GLY A 309 5.56 -0.49 -19.76
CA GLY A 309 6.21 -0.58 -21.08
C GLY A 309 5.33 -0.43 -22.33
N LEU A 310 4.06 -0.03 -22.23
CA LEU A 310 3.25 0.26 -23.44
C LEU A 310 3.22 1.75 -23.79
N VAL A 311 3.60 2.02 -25.04
CA VAL A 311 3.67 3.34 -25.66
C VAL A 311 2.31 4.06 -25.62
N THR A 312 2.41 5.37 -25.43
CA THR A 312 1.37 6.36 -25.14
C THR A 312 0.37 6.62 -26.29
N HIS A 313 -0.38 5.63 -26.75
CA HIS A 313 -1.52 5.95 -27.64
C HIS A 313 -2.73 6.45 -26.84
N SER A 314 -3.42 7.44 -27.39
CA SER A 314 -4.52 8.20 -26.77
C SER A 314 -5.89 7.54 -26.91
N GLU A 315 -5.96 6.36 -27.50
CA GLU A 315 -7.22 5.66 -27.72
C GLU A 315 -7.67 4.91 -26.46
N PRO A 316 -8.99 4.78 -26.24
CA PRO A 316 -9.52 3.93 -25.18
C PRO A 316 -9.05 2.51 -25.41
N ILE A 317 -8.07 2.07 -24.63
CA ILE A 317 -7.57 0.70 -24.70
C ILE A 317 -8.74 -0.22 -24.36
N ASP A 318 -9.00 -1.20 -25.23
CA ASP A 318 -9.95 -2.26 -24.94
C ASP A 318 -9.66 -2.82 -23.55
N LEU A 319 -10.66 -2.76 -22.66
CA LEU A 319 -10.57 -3.33 -21.32
C LEU A 319 -10.09 -4.79 -21.37
N GLY A 320 -10.47 -5.55 -22.41
CA GLY A 320 -9.96 -6.89 -22.65
C GLY A 320 -8.44 -6.96 -22.84
N LEU A 321 -7.85 -5.95 -23.48
CA LEU A 321 -6.40 -5.83 -23.67
C LEU A 321 -5.69 -5.33 -22.41
N MET A 322 -6.29 -4.37 -21.67
CA MET A 322 -5.75 -3.94 -20.37
C MET A 322 -5.67 -5.14 -19.42
N MET A 323 -6.74 -5.92 -19.32
CA MET A 323 -6.76 -7.13 -18.48
C MET A 323 -5.74 -8.21 -18.88
N LYS A 324 -5.19 -8.18 -20.11
CA LYS A 324 -4.13 -9.10 -20.55
C LYS A 324 -2.73 -8.59 -20.25
N LYS A 325 -2.54 -7.27 -20.14
CA LYS A 325 -1.22 -6.61 -20.09
C LYS A 325 -1.01 -5.73 -18.84
N SER A 326 -2.00 -5.61 -17.97
CA SER A 326 -1.83 -4.89 -16.70
C SER A 326 -0.93 -5.66 -15.77
N PHE A 327 0.02 -4.93 -15.19
CA PHE A 327 0.93 -5.42 -14.15
C PHE A 327 0.55 -4.84 -12.79
N ILE A 328 -0.20 -3.74 -12.76
CA ILE A 328 -0.66 -3.16 -11.51
C ILE A 328 -2.13 -2.75 -11.63
N VAL A 329 -2.94 -3.14 -10.66
CA VAL A 329 -4.34 -2.74 -10.54
C VAL A 329 -4.57 -2.09 -9.20
N HIS A 330 -5.09 -0.86 -9.24
CA HIS A 330 -5.44 -0.10 -8.05
C HIS A 330 -6.95 -0.09 -7.89
N VAL A 331 -7.41 -0.52 -6.72
CA VAL A 331 -8.81 -0.52 -6.32
C VAL A 331 -8.96 0.47 -5.17
N LEU A 332 -9.78 1.50 -5.34
CA LEU A 332 -10.10 2.49 -4.30
C LEU A 332 -11.59 2.45 -4.00
N PHE A 333 -11.95 2.23 -2.74
CA PHE A 333 -13.34 2.15 -2.29
C PHE A 333 -13.82 3.50 -1.75
N LEU A 334 -14.87 4.11 -2.32
CA LEU A 334 -15.39 5.43 -1.91
C LEU A 334 -16.87 5.46 -1.54
#